data_AF-A0A9D5PZS5-F1
#
_entry.id   AF-A0A9D5PZS5-F1
#
_cell.length_a   1.000
_cell.length_b   1.000
_cell.length_c   1.000
_cell.angle_alpha   90.00
_cell.angle_beta   90.00
_cell.angle_gamma   90.00
#
_symmetry.space_group_name_H-M   'P 1'
#
loop_
_entity.id
_entity.type
_entity.pdbx_description
1 polymer ?
#
loop_
_entity_poly.entity_id
_entity_poly.type
_entity_poly.pdbx_seq_one_letter_code
_entity_poly.pdbx_strand_id
1 'polypeptide(L)'
;MTRKEFMSALAHRLDGGELTRAQEYYDEIISDRMEDGMSEEEAVAALGDIDSIAAEIGMKKPSGRRFLIPMIVGSPLWVPLFAAFLILLWSLIFALAVVFASLALVGIIGILYIPFAAMTSVTYCLMVAGSGLVCGGLALMLFPAVLPAIRGSARLTARCFSMIFGK
;
A
#
# COMPACT_ATOMS: atom_id res chain seq x y z
N MET A 1 45.08 4.07 -25.68
CA MET A 1 44.16 5.16 -25.31
C MET A 1 44.67 5.76 -24.01
N THR A 2 44.55 7.07 -23.85
CA THR A 2 44.97 7.77 -22.61
C THR A 2 43.86 7.75 -21.56
N ARG A 3 44.18 8.03 -20.28
CA ARG A 3 43.20 8.14 -19.18
C ARG A 3 42.10 9.13 -19.51
N LYS A 4 42.46 10.28 -20.10
CA LYS A 4 41.50 11.32 -20.52
C LYS A 4 40.54 10.82 -21.61
N GLU A 5 41.06 10.10 -22.60
CA GLU A 5 40.24 9.51 -23.66
C GLU A 5 39.28 8.46 -23.11
N PHE A 6 39.74 7.62 -22.17
CA PHE A 6 38.90 6.62 -21.50
C PHE A 6 37.76 7.25 -20.71
N MET A 7 38.04 8.27 -19.90
CA MET A 7 37.00 8.98 -19.13
C MET A 7 35.99 9.71 -20.01
N SER A 8 36.46 10.30 -21.12
CA SER A 8 35.59 10.92 -22.12
C SER A 8 34.71 9.91 -22.84
N ALA A 9 35.23 8.71 -23.11
CA ALA A 9 34.49 7.65 -23.77
C ALA A 9 33.46 6.96 -22.84
N LEU A 10 33.73 6.93 -21.53
CA LEU A 10 32.74 6.58 -20.48
C LEU A 10 31.61 7.61 -20.41
N ALA A 11 31.95 8.90 -20.48
CA ALA A 11 30.97 10.01 -20.48
C ALA A 11 30.03 9.99 -21.70
N HIS A 12 30.44 9.37 -22.80
CA HIS A 12 29.59 9.18 -23.97
C HIS A 12 28.60 8.01 -23.84
N ARG A 13 28.78 7.12 -22.86
CA ARG A 13 28.03 5.86 -22.71
C ARG A 13 27.19 5.78 -21.44
N LEU A 14 27.55 6.53 -20.41
CA LEU A 14 26.86 6.60 -19.11
C LEU A 14 26.40 8.04 -18.85
N ASP A 15 25.30 8.20 -18.13
CA ASP A 15 24.80 9.52 -17.72
C ASP A 15 24.74 9.69 -16.19
N GLY A 16 24.61 10.94 -15.77
CA GLY A 16 24.26 11.30 -14.40
C GLY A 16 25.20 10.76 -13.32
N GLY A 17 24.62 10.24 -12.24
CA GLY A 17 25.37 9.78 -11.07
C GLY A 17 26.13 8.46 -11.25
N GLU A 18 25.83 7.69 -12.29
CA GLU A 18 26.56 6.47 -12.63
C GLU A 18 27.89 6.80 -13.30
N LEU A 19 27.91 7.84 -14.15
CA LEU A 19 29.13 8.35 -14.76
C LEU A 19 30.14 8.84 -13.71
N THR A 20 29.70 9.68 -12.77
CA THR A 20 30.62 10.25 -11.76
C THR A 20 31.28 9.16 -10.92
N ARG A 21 30.52 8.16 -10.47
CA ARG A 21 31.06 7.03 -9.69
C ARG A 21 31.98 6.15 -10.52
N ALA A 22 31.63 5.89 -11.78
CA ALA A 22 32.46 5.09 -12.67
C ALA A 22 33.80 5.79 -12.94
N GLN A 23 33.77 7.11 -13.19
CA GLN A 23 34.98 7.90 -13.37
C GLN A 23 35.85 7.86 -12.13
N GLU A 24 35.33 8.18 -10.94
CA GLU A 24 36.09 8.13 -9.68
C GLU A 24 36.74 6.75 -9.44
N TYR A 25 35.99 5.67 -9.64
CA TYR A 25 36.48 4.31 -9.44
C TYR A 25 37.61 3.93 -10.40
N TYR A 26 37.44 4.17 -11.71
CA TYR A 26 38.50 3.82 -12.67
C TYR A 26 39.69 4.79 -12.59
N ASP A 27 39.47 6.01 -12.13
CA ASP A 27 40.54 6.99 -11.90
C ASP A 27 41.48 6.53 -10.78
N GLU A 28 40.93 5.96 -9.71
CA GLU A 28 41.67 5.30 -8.62
C GLU A 28 42.42 4.07 -9.13
N ILE A 29 41.74 3.14 -9.83
CA ILE A 29 42.36 1.91 -10.36
C ILE A 29 43.50 2.20 -11.35
N ILE A 30 43.35 3.21 -12.23
CA ILE A 30 44.42 3.60 -13.16
C ILE A 30 45.59 4.21 -12.39
N SER A 31 45.32 5.03 -11.37
CA SER A 31 46.35 5.65 -10.55
C SER A 31 47.14 4.61 -9.76
N ASP A 32 46.47 3.63 -9.13
CA ASP A 32 47.11 2.52 -8.42
C ASP A 32 48.06 1.73 -9.34
N ARG A 33 47.63 1.43 -10.56
CA ARG A 33 48.45 0.70 -11.54
C ARG A 33 49.65 1.50 -12.02
N MET A 34 49.51 2.82 -12.13
CA MET A 34 50.63 3.70 -12.44
C MET A 34 51.62 3.79 -11.28
N GLU A 35 51.14 3.76 -10.03
CA GLU A 35 51.99 3.67 -8.83
C GLU A 35 52.75 2.34 -8.76
N ASP A 36 52.15 1.25 -9.24
CA ASP A 36 52.80 -0.06 -9.42
C ASP A 36 53.82 -0.10 -10.58
N GLY A 37 54.00 1.01 -11.30
CA GLY A 37 55.01 1.18 -12.34
C GLY A 37 54.54 0.89 -13.77
N MET A 38 53.23 0.73 -14.01
CA MET A 38 52.70 0.64 -15.37
C MET A 38 52.64 2.02 -16.05
N SER A 39 52.82 2.05 -17.37
CA SER A 39 52.51 3.26 -18.14
C SER A 39 51.01 3.52 -18.18
N GLU A 40 50.60 4.78 -18.37
CA GLU A 40 49.19 5.16 -18.42
C GLU A 40 48.42 4.37 -19.50
N GLU A 41 49.03 4.18 -20.67
CA GLU A 41 48.44 3.44 -21.78
C GLU A 41 48.26 1.95 -21.47
N GLU A 42 49.21 1.33 -20.76
CA GLU A 42 49.12 -0.06 -20.32
C GLU A 42 48.07 -0.24 -19.23
N ALA A 43 48.01 0.68 -18.26
CA ALA A 43 47.04 0.65 -17.17
C ALA A 43 45.60 0.69 -17.70
N VAL A 44 45.35 1.53 -18.72
CA VAL A 44 44.04 1.65 -19.37
C VAL A 44 43.75 0.45 -20.29
N ALA A 45 44.74 -0.04 -21.05
CA ALA A 45 44.57 -1.24 -21.89
C ALA A 45 44.20 -2.48 -21.05
N ALA A 46 44.72 -2.58 -19.83
CA ALA A 46 44.42 -3.66 -18.89
C ALA A 46 43.00 -3.61 -18.28
N LEU A 47 42.25 -2.51 -18.44
CA LEU A 47 40.85 -2.43 -17.99
C LEU A 47 39.88 -3.20 -18.90
N GLY A 48 40.25 -3.43 -20.16
CA GLY A 48 39.43 -4.12 -21.13
C GLY A 48 38.60 -3.19 -22.01
N ASP A 49 37.57 -3.74 -22.64
CA ASP A 49 36.75 -3.03 -23.62
C ASP A 49 35.73 -2.08 -22.97
N ILE A 50 35.71 -0.84 -23.44
CA ILE A 50 34.89 0.22 -22.84
C ILE A 50 33.39 0.01 -23.05
N ASP A 51 32.98 -0.62 -24.16
CA ASP A 51 31.58 -0.94 -24.41
C ASP A 51 31.10 -2.00 -23.42
N SER A 52 31.93 -3.01 -23.13
CA SER A 52 31.62 -4.02 -22.11
C SER A 52 31.53 -3.46 -20.69
N ILE A 53 32.44 -2.56 -20.32
CA ILE A 53 32.44 -1.88 -19.01
C ILE A 53 31.18 -1.03 -18.85
N ALA A 54 30.86 -0.20 -19.85
CA ALA A 54 29.68 0.64 -19.79
C ALA A 54 28.38 -0.20 -19.76
N ALA A 55 28.33 -1.31 -20.49
CA ALA A 55 27.20 -2.23 -20.44
C ALA A 55 27.04 -2.86 -19.04
N GLU A 56 28.13 -3.28 -18.38
CA GLU A 56 28.06 -3.83 -17.01
C GLU A 56 27.53 -2.80 -16.01
N ILE A 57 28.00 -1.55 -16.11
CA ILE A 57 27.62 -0.46 -15.21
C ILE A 57 26.16 -0.05 -15.45
N GLY A 58 25.75 0.13 -16.71
CA GLY A 58 24.36 0.44 -17.07
C GLY A 58 23.38 -0.69 -16.75
N MET A 59 23.84 -1.94 -16.74
CA MET A 59 23.03 -3.09 -16.27
C MET A 59 22.94 -3.14 -14.73
N LYS A 60 23.94 -2.64 -14.00
CA LYS A 60 23.90 -2.41 -12.54
C LYS A 60 23.05 -1.18 -12.18
N LYS A 61 21.93 -0.98 -12.86
CA LYS A 61 20.86 -0.10 -12.41
C LYS A 61 20.58 -0.46 -10.94
N PRO A 62 20.58 0.48 -9.98
CA PRO A 62 20.32 0.17 -8.59
C PRO A 62 18.89 -0.38 -8.49
N SER A 63 18.78 -1.70 -8.51
CA SER A 63 17.53 -2.42 -8.31
C SER A 63 16.90 -1.91 -7.01
N GLY A 64 15.56 -1.87 -6.95
CA GLY A 64 14.74 -1.33 -5.85
C GLY A 64 14.92 -1.96 -4.46
N ARG A 65 16.08 -2.53 -4.18
CA ARG A 65 16.52 -3.19 -2.94
C ARG A 65 16.42 -2.30 -1.70
N ARG A 66 16.50 -0.96 -1.85
CA ARG A 66 16.36 -0.02 -0.73
C ARG A 66 14.95 -0.01 -0.11
N PHE A 67 13.91 -0.35 -0.87
CA PHE A 67 12.54 -0.49 -0.34
C PHE A 67 12.23 -1.91 0.13
N LEU A 68 12.90 -2.93 -0.40
CA LEU A 68 12.72 -4.33 0.00
C LEU A 68 13.20 -4.61 1.42
N ILE A 69 14.29 -3.98 1.87
CA ILE A 69 14.86 -4.22 3.20
C ILE A 69 13.88 -3.81 4.33
N PRO A 70 13.31 -2.59 4.36
CA PRO A 70 12.29 -2.24 5.36
C PRO A 70 10.96 -2.99 5.16
N MET A 71 10.64 -3.45 3.94
CA MET A 71 9.44 -4.26 3.70
C MET A 71 9.58 -5.70 4.23
N ILE A 72 10.78 -6.27 4.18
CA ILE A 72 11.10 -7.61 4.72
C ILE A 72 11.29 -7.56 6.23
N VAL A 73 12.04 -6.57 6.74
CA VAL A 73 12.28 -6.39 8.19
C VAL A 73 11.01 -5.90 8.90
N GLY A 74 10.20 -5.08 8.22
CA GLY A 74 8.90 -4.63 8.69
C GLY A 74 7.75 -5.59 8.37
N SER A 75 7.94 -6.62 7.55
CA SER A 75 6.92 -7.62 7.23
C SER A 75 6.19 -8.18 8.47
N PRO A 76 6.89 -8.51 9.58
CA PRO A 76 6.25 -8.93 10.82
C PRO A 76 5.33 -7.89 11.44
N LEU A 77 5.48 -6.59 11.10
CA LEU A 77 4.66 -5.49 11.60
C LEU A 77 3.54 -5.10 10.62
N TRP A 78 3.83 -5.01 9.32
CA TRP A 78 2.84 -4.58 8.32
C TRP A 78 1.70 -5.59 8.14
N VAL A 79 2.02 -6.90 8.18
CA VAL A 79 1.01 -7.96 8.04
C VAL A 79 -0.02 -7.94 9.19
N PRO A 80 0.37 -7.96 10.48
CA PRO A 80 -0.61 -7.88 11.56
C PRO A 80 -1.30 -6.52 11.64
N LEU A 81 -0.63 -5.41 11.28
CA LEU A 81 -1.30 -4.09 11.21
C LEU A 81 -2.40 -4.07 10.16
N PHE A 82 -2.13 -4.61 8.96
CA PHE A 82 -3.13 -4.70 7.90
C PHE A 82 -4.28 -5.64 8.28
N ALA A 83 -3.98 -6.78 8.91
CA ALA A 83 -5.00 -7.69 9.43
C ALA A 83 -5.86 -7.01 10.52
N ALA A 84 -5.25 -6.30 11.47
CA ALA A 84 -5.95 -5.56 12.51
C ALA A 84 -6.85 -4.47 11.90
N PHE A 85 -6.37 -3.75 10.89
CA PHE A 85 -7.17 -2.76 10.16
C PHE A 85 -8.40 -3.40 9.49
N LEU A 86 -8.24 -4.54 8.80
CA LEU A 86 -9.36 -5.24 8.19
C LEU A 86 -10.37 -5.75 9.22
N ILE A 87 -9.88 -6.30 10.34
CA ILE A 87 -10.74 -6.74 11.44
C ILE A 87 -11.54 -5.57 11.98
N LEU A 88 -10.89 -4.46 12.32
CA LEU A 88 -11.55 -3.26 12.85
C LEU A 88 -12.59 -2.70 11.86
N LEU A 89 -12.24 -2.64 10.58
CA LEU A 89 -13.14 -2.18 9.52
C LEU A 89 -14.40 -3.05 9.46
N TRP A 90 -14.25 -4.37 9.42
CA TRP A 90 -15.39 -5.29 9.33
C TRP A 90 -16.18 -5.40 10.63
N SER A 91 -15.52 -5.30 11.79
CA SER A 91 -16.19 -5.22 13.10
C SER A 91 -17.09 -3.99 13.19
N LEU A 92 -16.62 -2.83 12.71
CA LEU A 92 -17.42 -1.60 12.71
C LEU A 92 -18.63 -1.69 11.78
N ILE A 93 -18.43 -2.25 10.58
CA ILE A 93 -19.52 -2.49 9.62
C ILE A 93 -20.55 -3.47 10.18
N PHE A 94 -20.08 -4.54 10.81
CA PHE A 94 -20.95 -5.53 11.44
C PHE A 94 -21.76 -4.91 12.58
N ALA A 95 -21.12 -4.13 13.46
CA ALA A 95 -21.80 -3.42 14.53
C ALA A 95 -22.87 -2.46 13.98
N LEU A 96 -22.53 -1.69 12.95
CA LEU A 96 -23.49 -0.80 12.28
C LEU A 96 -24.67 -1.57 11.68
N ALA A 97 -24.42 -2.73 11.05
CA ALA A 97 -25.47 -3.58 10.50
C ALA A 97 -26.38 -4.16 11.58
N VAL A 98 -25.83 -4.59 12.72
CA VAL A 98 -26.59 -5.10 13.87
C VAL A 98 -27.46 -4.00 14.49
N VAL A 99 -26.93 -2.79 14.66
CA VAL A 99 -27.70 -1.64 15.14
C VAL A 99 -28.85 -1.33 14.19
N PHE A 100 -28.58 -1.27 12.88
CA PHE A 100 -29.64 -1.07 11.88
C PHE A 100 -30.70 -2.18 11.93
N ALA A 101 -30.29 -3.44 11.97
CA ALA A 101 -31.21 -4.58 12.00
C ALA A 101 -32.07 -4.58 13.27
N SER A 102 -31.48 -4.31 14.43
CA SER A 102 -32.22 -4.23 15.70
C SER A 102 -33.23 -3.09 15.72
N LEU A 103 -32.86 -1.89 15.24
CA LEU A 103 -33.78 -0.76 15.12
C LEU A 103 -34.94 -1.05 14.17
N ALA A 104 -34.65 -1.64 13.01
CA ALA A 104 -35.67 -2.02 12.03
C ALA A 104 -36.62 -3.09 12.61
N LEU A 105 -36.07 -4.09 13.29
CA LEU A 105 -36.85 -5.17 13.90
C LEU A 105 -37.77 -4.64 15.00
N VAL A 106 -37.25 -3.81 15.90
CA VAL A 106 -38.05 -3.17 16.96
C VAL A 106 -39.15 -2.29 16.36
N GLY A 107 -38.85 -1.54 15.29
CA GLY A 107 -39.85 -0.75 14.57
C GLY A 107 -40.99 -1.60 14.01
N ILE A 108 -40.65 -2.68 13.31
CA ILE A 108 -41.64 -3.60 12.71
C ILE A 108 -42.45 -4.31 13.78
N ILE A 109 -41.80 -4.91 14.77
CA ILE A 109 -42.47 -5.64 15.86
C ILE A 109 -43.36 -4.69 16.66
N GLY A 110 -42.88 -3.48 16.96
CA GLY A 110 -43.65 -2.47 17.67
C GLY A 110 -44.97 -2.15 16.98
N ILE A 111 -44.95 -1.95 15.67
CA ILE A 111 -46.16 -1.68 14.87
C ILE A 111 -47.10 -2.89 14.85
N LEU A 112 -46.56 -4.10 14.65
CA LEU A 112 -47.36 -5.33 14.62
C LEU A 112 -48.01 -5.65 15.98
N TYR A 113 -47.38 -5.21 17.08
CA TYR A 113 -47.84 -5.49 18.44
C TYR A 113 -48.92 -4.52 18.95
N ILE A 114 -49.19 -3.42 18.24
CA ILE A 114 -50.18 -2.40 18.61
C ILE A 114 -51.58 -2.99 18.96
N PRO A 115 -52.16 -3.92 18.19
CA PRO A 115 -53.49 -4.47 18.50
C PRO A 115 -53.53 -5.20 19.83
N PHE A 116 -52.46 -5.91 20.18
CA PHE A 116 -52.37 -6.62 21.46
C PHE A 116 -52.10 -5.64 22.61
N ALA A 117 -51.24 -4.64 22.39
CA ALA A 117 -50.99 -3.59 23.38
C ALA A 117 -52.26 -2.81 23.73
N ALA A 118 -53.13 -2.54 22.75
CA ALA A 118 -54.42 -1.87 22.94
C ALA A 118 -55.39 -2.63 23.87
N MET A 119 -55.26 -3.96 23.99
CA MET A 119 -56.09 -4.76 24.89
C MET A 119 -55.69 -4.62 26.37
N THR A 120 -54.49 -4.11 26.67
CA THR A 120 -53.98 -4.00 28.05
C THR A 120 -54.26 -2.64 28.67
N SER A 121 -53.82 -1.56 28.01
CA SER A 121 -54.08 -0.18 28.42
C SER A 121 -53.72 0.79 27.29
N VAL A 122 -54.39 1.95 27.28
CA VAL A 122 -54.10 3.03 26.31
C VAL A 122 -52.67 3.54 26.45
N THR A 123 -52.16 3.68 27.68
CA THR A 123 -50.81 4.17 27.95
C THR A 123 -49.73 3.24 27.39
N TYR A 124 -49.86 1.92 27.60
CA TYR A 124 -48.91 0.94 27.06
C TYR A 124 -48.93 0.92 25.53
N CYS A 125 -50.12 0.99 24.93
CA CYS A 125 -50.29 1.08 23.48
C CYS A 125 -49.57 2.30 22.87
N LEU A 126 -49.75 3.49 23.47
CA LEU A 126 -49.07 4.71 23.02
C LEU A 126 -47.55 4.61 23.14
N MET A 127 -47.05 3.99 24.22
CA MET A 127 -45.62 3.81 24.43
C MET A 127 -45.00 2.86 23.40
N VAL A 128 -45.67 1.74 23.07
CA VAL A 128 -45.21 0.78 22.05
C VAL A 128 -45.28 1.38 20.65
N ALA A 129 -46.36 2.10 20.33
CA ALA A 129 -46.48 2.79 19.04
C ALA A 129 -45.40 3.87 18.88
N GLY A 130 -45.14 4.66 19.94
CA GLY A 130 -44.11 5.69 19.94
C GLY A 130 -42.70 5.13 19.81
N SER A 131 -42.35 4.09 20.57
CA SER A 131 -41.03 3.45 20.48
C SER A 131 -40.81 2.77 19.12
N GLY A 132 -41.83 2.09 18.58
CA GLY A 132 -41.80 1.52 17.24
C GLY A 132 -41.57 2.57 16.15
N LEU A 133 -42.26 3.72 16.24
CA LEU A 133 -42.08 4.83 15.30
C LEU A 133 -40.67 5.43 15.38
N VAL A 134 -40.14 5.67 16.59
CA VAL A 134 -38.79 6.21 16.77
C VAL A 134 -37.73 5.25 16.26
N CYS A 135 -37.79 3.98 16.62
CA CYS A 135 -36.83 2.97 16.17
C CYS A 135 -36.91 2.75 14.64
N GLY A 136 -38.12 2.68 14.09
CA GLY A 136 -38.34 2.58 12.65
C GLY A 136 -37.83 3.80 11.89
N GLY A 137 -38.08 5.01 12.41
CA GLY A 137 -37.59 6.26 11.84
C GLY A 137 -36.06 6.34 11.82
N LEU A 138 -35.40 5.96 12.92
CA LEU A 138 -33.94 5.88 12.99
C LEU A 138 -33.36 4.84 12.02
N ALA A 139 -34.02 3.68 11.88
CA ALA A 139 -33.61 2.69 10.89
C ALA A 139 -33.68 3.25 9.46
N LEU A 140 -34.77 3.94 9.10
CA LEU A 140 -34.92 4.56 7.77
C LEU A 140 -33.85 5.64 7.50
N MET A 141 -33.49 6.44 8.51
CA MET A 141 -32.41 7.42 8.41
C MET A 141 -31.04 6.77 8.22
N LEU A 142 -30.79 5.61 8.85
CA LEU A 142 -29.53 4.87 8.75
C LEU A 142 -29.41 4.07 7.44
N PHE A 143 -30.52 3.66 6.83
CA PHE A 143 -30.55 2.87 5.59
C PHE A 143 -29.62 3.41 4.46
N PRO A 144 -29.65 4.70 4.09
CA PRO A 144 -28.78 5.24 3.06
C PRO A 144 -27.31 5.27 3.46
N ALA A 145 -26.96 5.17 4.74
CA ALA A 145 -25.56 5.10 5.19
C ALA A 145 -25.03 3.66 5.19
N VAL A 146 -25.86 2.69 5.58
CA VAL A 146 -25.45 1.28 5.78
C VAL A 146 -25.06 0.61 4.46
N LEU A 147 -25.89 0.70 3.42
CA LEU A 147 -25.63 0.01 2.14
C LEU A 147 -24.37 0.53 1.42
N PRO A 148 -24.15 1.85 1.29
CA PRO A 148 -22.92 2.37 0.72
C PRO A 148 -21.69 2.08 1.57
N ALA A 149 -21.81 2.09 2.91
CA ALA A 149 -20.70 1.72 3.79
C ALA A 149 -20.25 0.28 3.55
N ILE A 150 -21.19 -0.68 3.50
CA ILE A 150 -20.88 -2.09 3.20
C ILE A 150 -20.25 -2.22 1.81
N ARG A 151 -20.86 -1.63 0.78
CA ARG A 151 -20.36 -1.71 -0.61
C ARG A 151 -19.01 -1.01 -0.80
N GLY A 152 -18.80 0.10 -0.09
CA GLY A 152 -17.55 0.87 -0.11
C GLY A 152 -16.41 0.06 0.48
N SER A 153 -16.63 -0.49 1.67
CA SER A 153 -15.65 -1.31 2.36
C SER A 153 -15.36 -2.65 1.66
N ALA A 154 -16.36 -3.27 1.05
CA ALA A 154 -16.16 -4.45 0.20
C ALA A 154 -15.28 -4.13 -1.02
N ARG A 155 -15.53 -3.00 -1.69
CA ARG A 155 -14.69 -2.54 -2.82
C ARG A 155 -13.28 -2.19 -2.38
N LEU A 156 -13.13 -1.56 -1.21
CA LEU A 156 -11.83 -1.21 -0.66
C LEU A 156 -11.01 -2.46 -0.31
N THR A 157 -11.64 -3.42 0.37
CA THR A 157 -11.03 -4.72 0.69
C THR A 157 -10.62 -5.47 -0.58
N ALA A 158 -11.51 -5.52 -1.59
CA ALA A 158 -11.23 -6.17 -2.87
C ALA A 158 -10.05 -5.50 -3.61
N ARG A 159 -9.99 -4.16 -3.63
CA ARG A 159 -8.86 -3.42 -4.23
C ARG A 159 -7.55 -3.65 -3.50
N CYS A 160 -7.55 -3.66 -2.16
CA CYS A 160 -6.37 -3.97 -1.38
C CYS A 160 -5.88 -5.39 -1.68
N PHE A 161 -6.79 -6.36 -1.76
CA PHE A 161 -6.42 -7.75 -2.06
C PHE A 161 -5.90 -7.90 -3.50
N SER A 162 -6.52 -7.23 -4.48
CA SER A 162 -6.04 -7.26 -5.87
C SER A 162 -4.68 -6.59 -6.05
N MET A 163 -4.34 -5.55 -5.27
CA MET A 163 -3.00 -4.94 -5.33
C MET A 163 -1.91 -5.82 -4.68
N ILE A 164 -2.28 -6.65 -3.70
CA ILE A 164 -1.32 -7.51 -2.98
C ILE A 164 -1.11 -8.84 -3.69
N PHE A 165 -2.17 -9.44 -4.25
CA PHE A 165 -2.14 -10.77 -4.86
C PHE A 165 -2.36 -10.78 -6.38
N GLY A 166 -2.63 -9.61 -6.98
CA GLY A 166 -2.65 -9.45 -8.43
C GLY A 166 -1.24 -9.43 -8.98
N LYS A 167 -0.97 -10.31 -9.96
CA LYS A 167 0.22 -10.27 -10.81
C LYS A 167 0.42 -8.90 -11.46
#